data_AF-A0A645AYP5-F1
#
_entry.id   AF-A0A645AYP5-F1
#
_cell.length_a   1.000
_cell.length_b   1.000
_cell.length_c   1.000
_cell.angle_alpha   90.00
_cell.angle_beta   90.00
_cell.angle_gamma   90.00
#
_symmetry.space_group_name_H-M   'P 1'
#
loop_
_entity.id
_entity.type
_entity.pdbx_description
1 polymer ?
#
loop_
_entity_poly.entity_id
_entity_poly.type
_entity_poly.pdbx_seq_one_letter_code
_entity_poly.pdbx_strand_id
1 'polypeptide(L)'
;MWKILLSLVVGATIGYFFNLSHKQKKINSKVQQFAVVFLLFSMGISVGANKSVVANLKNIGTTALTFAILTSLFSIILVFIVTSKFMKGSD
;
A
#
# COMPACT_ATOMS: atom_id res chain seq x y z
N MET A 1 -4.13 -13.72 -10.11
CA MET A 1 -3.31 -12.54 -10.46
C MET A 1 -3.87 -11.73 -11.63
N TRP A 2 -4.08 -12.34 -12.81
CA TRP A 2 -4.41 -11.60 -14.05
C TRP A 2 -5.61 -10.65 -13.93
N LYS A 3 -6.66 -11.06 -13.22
CA LYS A 3 -7.88 -10.25 -13.00
C LYS A 3 -7.61 -8.93 -12.25
N ILE A 4 -6.72 -8.94 -11.26
CA ILE A 4 -6.39 -7.76 -10.46
C ILE A 4 -5.57 -6.78 -11.31
N LEU A 5 -4.59 -7.29 -12.06
CA LEU A 5 -3.80 -6.49 -13.00
C LEU A 5 -4.69 -5.87 -14.07
N LEU A 6 -5.62 -6.64 -14.65
CA LEU A 6 -6.57 -6.12 -15.64
C LEU A 6 -7.43 -5.00 -15.06
N SER A 7 -7.96 -5.18 -13.85
CA SER A 7 -8.76 -4.18 -13.16
C SER A 7 -7.98 -2.89 -12.88
N LEU A 8 -6.70 -3.00 -12.53
CA LEU A 8 -5.82 -1.84 -12.29
C LEU A 8 -5.58 -1.06 -13.59
N VAL A 9 -5.24 -1.77 -14.67
CA VAL A 9 -4.97 -1.16 -15.98
C VAL A 9 -6.21 -0.47 -16.50
N VAL A 10 -7.36 -1.15 -16.47
CA VAL A 10 -8.65 -0.56 -16.91
C VAL A 10 -9.01 0.66 -16.07
N GLY A 11 -8.88 0.58 -14.74
CA GLY A 11 -9.15 1.73 -13.86
C GLY A 11 -8.22 2.92 -14.12
N ALA A 12 -6.94 2.68 -14.37
CA ALA A 12 -5.97 3.73 -14.69
C ALA A 12 -6.24 4.36 -16.08
N THR A 13 -6.54 3.56 -17.09
CA THR A 13 -6.88 4.06 -18.43
C THR A 13 -8.17 4.89 -18.41
N ILE A 14 -9.20 4.43 -17.70
CA ILE A 14 -10.45 5.19 -17.53
C ILE A 14 -10.17 6.49 -16.77
N GLY A 15 -9.38 6.46 -15.69
CA GLY A 15 -9.03 7.65 -14.92
C GLY A 15 -8.18 8.67 -15.70
N TYR A 16 -7.42 8.23 -16.70
CA TYR A 16 -6.66 9.10 -17.60
C TYR A 16 -7.55 9.72 -18.69
N PHE A 17 -8.47 8.93 -19.27
CA PHE A 17 -9.32 9.39 -20.38
C PHE A 17 -10.53 10.22 -19.91
N PHE A 18 -11.09 9.91 -18.74
CA PHE A 18 -12.15 10.71 -18.13
C PHE A 18 -11.56 11.81 -17.25
N ASN A 19 -11.73 13.07 -17.69
CA ASN A 19 -11.30 14.23 -16.94
C ASN A 19 -12.23 14.46 -15.73
N LEU A 20 -11.97 13.75 -14.63
CA LEU A 20 -12.82 13.77 -13.43
C LEU A 20 -12.83 15.16 -12.79
N SER A 21 -14.03 15.71 -12.61
CA SER A 21 -14.23 16.98 -11.91
C SER A 21 -13.76 16.90 -10.46
N HIS A 22 -13.35 18.04 -9.88
CA HIS A 22 -12.84 18.13 -8.50
C HIS A 22 -13.80 17.51 -7.46
N LYS A 23 -15.12 17.59 -7.70
CA LYS A 23 -16.15 16.95 -6.86
C LYS A 23 -16.12 15.42 -6.95
N GLN A 24 -15.95 14.85 -8.14
CA GLN A 24 -15.90 13.41 -8.35
C GLN A 24 -14.62 12.81 -7.78
N LYS A 25 -13.47 13.49 -7.92
CA LYS A 25 -12.21 13.08 -7.28
C LYS A 25 -12.33 13.03 -5.76
N LYS A 26 -13.00 14.02 -5.15
CA LYS A 26 -13.24 14.05 -3.69
C LYS A 26 -14.16 12.93 -3.20
N ILE A 27 -15.21 12.61 -3.96
CA ILE A 27 -16.10 11.49 -3.64
C ILE A 27 -15.35 10.17 -3.77
N ASN A 28 -14.60 9.98 -4.86
CA ASN A 28 -13.80 8.78 -5.07
C ASN A 28 -12.79 8.57 -3.94
N SER A 29 -12.10 9.62 -3.51
CA SER A 29 -11.17 9.56 -2.36
C SER A 29 -11.87 9.15 -1.06
N LYS A 30 -13.05 9.72 -0.75
CA LYS A 30 -13.83 9.31 0.43
C LYS A 30 -14.28 7.86 0.36
N VAL A 31 -14.80 7.42 -0.80
CA VAL A 31 -15.25 6.05 -1.01
C VAL A 31 -14.07 5.07 -0.90
N GLN A 32 -12.93 5.40 -1.50
CA GLN A 32 -11.72 4.59 -1.41
C GLN A 32 -11.23 4.47 0.03
N GLN A 33 -11.19 5.58 0.78
CA GLN A 33 -10.82 5.56 2.20
C GLN A 33 -11.76 4.64 2.99
N PHE A 34 -13.07 4.79 2.80
CA PHE A 34 -14.06 3.95 3.47
C PHE A 34 -13.92 2.47 3.09
N ALA A 35 -13.70 2.17 1.81
CA ALA A 35 -13.47 0.82 1.32
C ALA A 35 -12.20 0.21 1.93
N VAL A 36 -11.10 0.95 2.03
CA VAL A 36 -9.86 0.49 2.68
C VAL A 36 -10.11 0.19 4.15
N VAL A 37 -10.80 1.05 4.89
CA VAL A 37 -11.16 0.80 6.29
C VAL A 37 -12.00 -0.47 6.42
N PHE A 38 -13.02 -0.63 5.56
CA PHE A 38 -13.86 -1.82 5.56
C PHE A 38 -13.07 -3.10 5.21
N LEU A 39 -12.16 -3.04 4.25
CA LEU A 39 -11.28 -4.14 3.89
C LEU A 39 -10.34 -4.52 5.04
N LEU A 40 -9.72 -3.54 5.70
CA LEU A 40 -8.85 -3.78 6.86
C LEU A 40 -9.63 -4.40 8.03
N PHE A 41 -10.86 -3.95 8.25
CA PHE A 41 -11.75 -4.52 9.25
C PHE A 41 -12.07 -5.98 8.96
N SER A 42 -12.46 -6.29 7.72
CA SER A 42 -12.73 -7.66 7.27
C SER A 42 -11.50 -8.57 7.38
N MET A 43 -10.33 -8.04 7.02
CA MET A 43 -9.05 -8.73 7.21
C MET A 43 -8.78 -9.03 8.68
N GLY A 44 -9.04 -8.07 9.58
CA GLY A 44 -8.91 -8.25 11.02
C GLY A 44 -9.80 -9.37 11.57
N ILE A 45 -11.08 -9.40 11.18
CA ILE A 45 -12.01 -10.49 11.55
C ILE A 45 -11.49 -11.83 11.03
N SER A 46 -11.08 -11.89 9.76
CA SER A 46 -10.60 -13.12 9.12
C SER A 46 -9.36 -13.67 9.80
N VAL A 47 -8.43 -12.79 10.18
CA VAL A 47 -7.22 -13.16 10.95
C VAL A 47 -7.58 -13.65 12.35
N GLY A 48 -8.47 -12.95 13.07
CA GLY A 48 -8.90 -13.33 14.41
C GLY A 48 -9.68 -14.64 14.48
N ALA A 49 -10.47 -14.95 13.44
CA ALA A 49 -11.21 -16.21 13.34
C ALA A 49 -10.31 -17.41 12.96
N ASN A 50 -9.14 -17.15 12.36
CA ASN A 50 -8.22 -18.20 11.93
C ASN A 50 -7.28 -18.61 13.07
N LYS A 51 -7.60 -19.73 13.74
CA LYS A 51 -6.81 -20.25 14.87
C LYS A 51 -5.33 -20.50 14.53
N SER A 52 -5.01 -20.88 13.28
CA SER A 52 -3.62 -21.08 12.86
C SER A 52 -2.84 -19.77 12.81
N VAL A 53 -3.46 -18.72 12.27
CA VAL A 53 -2.84 -17.38 12.20
C VAL A 53 -2.70 -16.78 13.59
N VAL A 54 -3.71 -16.92 14.45
CA VAL A 54 -3.65 -16.43 15.85
C VAL A 54 -2.59 -17.18 16.65
N ALA A 55 -2.49 -18.51 16.51
CA ALA A 55 -1.47 -19.30 17.21
C ALA A 55 -0.04 -18.95 16.73
N ASN A 56 0.12 -18.63 15.45
CA ASN A 56 1.39 -18.22 14.85
C ASN A 56 1.63 -16.71 14.87
N LEU A 57 0.77 -15.92 15.53
CA LEU A 57 0.81 -14.46 15.49
C LEU A 57 2.16 -13.91 15.96
N LYS A 58 2.79 -14.56 16.95
CA LYS A 58 4.13 -14.20 17.41
C LYS A 58 5.17 -14.33 16.30
N ASN A 59 5.16 -15.45 15.57
CA ASN A 59 6.10 -15.70 14.48
C ASN A 59 5.86 -14.74 13.29
N ILE A 60 4.61 -14.59 12.89
CA ILE A 60 4.20 -13.66 11.82
C ILE A 60 4.57 -12.22 12.19
N GLY A 61 4.32 -11.82 13.45
CA GLY A 61 4.65 -10.51 13.98
C GLY A 61 6.15 -10.25 14.01
N THR A 62 6.96 -11.23 14.43
CA THR A 62 8.43 -11.08 14.39
C THR A 62 8.94 -10.93 12.97
N THR A 63 8.44 -11.74 12.03
CA THR A 63 8.80 -11.63 10.61
C THR A 63 8.39 -10.25 10.07
N ALA A 64 7.16 -9.81 10.32
CA ALA A 64 6.65 -8.52 9.88
C ALA A 64 7.46 -7.34 10.46
N LEU A 65 7.84 -7.41 11.74
CA LEU A 65 8.67 -6.39 12.39
C LEU A 65 10.07 -6.34 11.79
N THR A 66 10.70 -7.49 11.56
CA THR A 66 12.00 -7.57 10.89
C THR A 66 11.92 -6.96 9.49
N PHE A 67 10.90 -7.31 8.69
CA PHE A 67 10.69 -6.69 7.38
C PHE A 67 10.48 -5.18 7.49
N ALA A 68 9.65 -4.71 8.42
CA ALA A 68 9.37 -3.29 8.58
C ALA A 68 10.64 -2.49 8.89
N ILE A 69 11.47 -2.98 9.83
CA ILE A 69 12.72 -2.32 10.20
C ILE A 69 13.70 -2.37 9.02
N LEU A 70 13.92 -3.55 8.45
CA LEU A 70 14.93 -3.73 7.40
C LEU A 70 14.57 -2.96 6.14
N THR A 71 13.32 -3.03 5.68
CA THR A 71 12.84 -2.28 4.51
C THR A 71 12.87 -0.78 4.74
N SER A 72 12.50 -0.29 5.94
CA SER A 72 12.55 1.14 6.24
C SER A 72 13.98 1.66 6.26
N LEU A 73 14.90 0.96 6.94
CA LEU A 73 16.33 1.34 6.98
C LEU A 73 16.94 1.33 5.58
N PHE A 74 16.70 0.27 4.82
CA PHE A 74 17.24 0.15 3.46
C PHE A 74 16.66 1.23 2.53
N SER A 75 15.37 1.54 2.65
CA SER A 75 14.75 2.64 1.89
C SER A 75 15.40 3.99 2.22
N ILE A 76 15.67 4.27 3.49
CA ILE A 76 16.32 5.53 3.91
C ILE A 76 17.75 5.61 3.36
N ILE A 77 18.53 4.53 3.51
CA ILE A 77 19.92 4.46 3.02
C ILE A 77 19.96 4.65 1.51
N LEU A 78 19.10 3.96 0.76
CA LEU A 78 19.03 4.08 -0.70
C LEU A 78 18.66 5.49 -1.14
N VAL A 79 17.63 6.10 -0.52
CA VAL A 79 17.25 7.48 -0.82
C VAL A 79 18.43 8.42 -0.53
N PHE A 80 19.13 8.26 0.59
CA PHE A 80 20.28 9.09 0.91
C PHE A 80 21.44 8.94 -0.09
N ILE A 81 21.75 7.71 -0.54
CA ILE A 81 22.75 7.46 -1.57
C ILE A 81 22.35 8.09 -2.90
N VAL A 82 21.10 7.88 -3.32
CA VAL A 82 20.58 8.43 -4.58
C VAL A 82 20.60 9.96 -4.53
N THR A 83 20.11 10.56 -3.45
CA THR A 83 20.13 12.01 -3.27
C THR A 83 21.56 12.56 -3.20
N SER A 84 22.47 11.90 -2.48
CA SER A 84 23.87 12.35 -2.40
C SER A 84 24.65 12.17 -3.71
N LYS A 85 24.26 11.24 -4.59
CA LYS A 85 25.01 10.94 -5.83
C LYS A 85 24.41 11.60 -7.07
N PHE A 86 23.09 11.78 -7.11
CA PHE A 86 22.38 12.39 -8.24
C PHE A 86 21.95 13.85 -7.99
N MET A 87 21.76 14.28 -6.74
CA MET A 87 21.26 15.61 -6.39
C MET A 87 22.33 16.56 -5.82
N LYS A 88 23.56 16.09 -5.55
CA LYS A 88 24.72 16.96 -5.22
C LYS A 88 25.37 17.58 -6.49
N GLY A 89 24.56 18.18 -7.34
CA GLY A 89 25.01 18.88 -8.56
C GLY A 89 24.15 20.11 -8.88
N SER A 90 23.53 20.70 -7.87
CA SER A 90 22.64 21.87 -8.03
C SER A 90 22.88 22.94 -6.94
N ASP A 91 24.13 23.05 -6.49
CA ASP A 91 24.66 24.25 -5.84
C ASP A 91 25.77 24.84 -6.72
#